data_AF-A0A524GD91-F1
#
_entry.id   AF-A0A524GD91-F1
#
_cell.length_a   1.000
_cell.length_b   1.000
_cell.length_c   1.000
_cell.angle_alpha   90.00
_cell.angle_beta   90.00
_cell.angle_gamma   90.00
#
_symmetry.space_group_name_H-M   'P 1'
#
loop_
_entity.id
_entity.type
_entity.pdbx_description
1 polymer ?
#
loop_
_entity_poly.entity_id
_entity_poly.type
_entity_poly.pdbx_seq_one_letter_code
_entity_poly.pdbx_strand_id
1 'polypeptide(L)' 'MKIAELRQKTKSEMEILLNDDREKLRQLYFDLSAGKVKNVREVRKTKKEIAQILTLIRNIK' A
#
# COMPACT_ATOMS: atom_id res chain seq x y z
N MET A 1 -1.40 -8.92 -1.71
CA MET A 1 -2.44 -9.73 -1.01
C MET A 1 -3.51 -10.21 -2.00
N LYS A 2 -4.29 -11.25 -1.65
CA LYS A 2 -5.45 -11.70 -2.46
C LYS A 2 -6.63 -10.75 -2.23
N ILE A 3 -7.25 -10.30 -3.32
CA ILE A 3 -8.39 -9.37 -3.36
C ILE A 3 -9.59 -9.83 -2.50
N ALA A 4 -9.71 -11.14 -2.27
CA ALA A 4 -10.78 -11.75 -1.50
C ALA A 4 -10.77 -11.38 0.01
N GLU A 5 -9.58 -11.26 0.63
CA GLU A 5 -9.47 -10.92 2.05
C GLU A 5 -9.73 -9.43 2.32
N LEU A 6 -9.32 -8.58 1.38
CA LEU A 6 -9.56 -7.15 1.50
C LEU A 6 -11.06 -6.84 1.41
N ARG A 7 -11.85 -7.56 0.59
CA ARG A 7 -13.32 -7.37 0.53
C ARG A 7 -14.05 -7.68 1.84
N GLN A 8 -13.50 -8.53 2.71
CA GLN A 8 -14.10 -8.83 4.02
C GLN A 8 -13.76 -7.76 5.08
N LYS A 9 -12.71 -6.97 4.86
CA LYS A 9 -12.31 -5.91 5.79
C LYS A 9 -13.22 -4.70 5.69
N THR A 10 -13.58 -4.15 6.83
CA THR A 10 -14.38 -2.93 6.97
C THR A 10 -13.65 -1.74 6.34
N LYS A 11 -14.39 -0.75 5.80
CA LYS A 11 -13.80 0.47 5.20
C LYS A 11 -12.75 1.12 6.11
N SER A 12 -12.98 1.12 7.41
CA SER A 12 -12.06 1.65 8.42
C SER A 12 -10.71 0.92 8.47
N GLU A 13 -10.70 -0.41 8.34
CA GLU A 13 -9.44 -1.18 8.31
C GLU A 13 -8.66 -0.96 7.01
N MET A 14 -9.36 -0.75 5.89
CA MET A 14 -8.72 -0.39 4.62
C MET A 14 -8.04 0.98 4.70
N GLU A 15 -8.66 1.96 5.38
CA GLU A 15 -8.05 3.27 5.58
C GLU A 15 -6.82 3.22 6.49
N ILE A 16 -6.85 2.39 7.54
CA ILE A 16 -5.69 2.18 8.41
C ILE A 16 -4.54 1.55 7.61
N LEU A 17 -4.81 0.48 6.85
CA LEU A 17 -3.81 -0.16 5.98
C LEU A 17 -3.25 0.81 4.91
N LEU A 18 -4.11 1.68 4.36
CA LEU A 18 -3.68 2.70 3.41
C LEU A 18 -2.66 3.68 4.04
N ASN A 19 -2.88 4.07 5.30
CA ASN A 19 -1.97 4.93 6.02
C ASN A 19 -0.64 4.24 6.33
N ASP A 20 -0.67 2.98 6.78
CA ASP A 20 0.54 2.18 7.00
C ASP A 20 1.36 2.00 5.72
N ASP A 21 0.70 1.70 4.60
CA ASP A 21 1.37 1.54 3.31
C ASP A 21 1.97 2.86 2.82
N ARG A 22 1.32 4.00 3.09
CA ARG A 22 1.87 5.34 2.80
C ARG A 22 3.09 5.66 3.64
N GLU A 23 3.10 5.28 4.91
CA GLU A 23 4.27 5.44 5.78
C GLU A 23 5.45 4.58 5.33
N LYS A 24 5.21 3.30 5.01
CA LYS A 24 6.22 2.43 4.40
C LYS A 24 6.77 3.02 3.11
N LEU A 25 5.92 3.61 2.28
CA LEU A 25 6.34 4.26 1.04
C LEU A 25 7.26 5.47 1.31
N ARG A 26 6.97 6.25 2.35
CA ARG A 26 7.86 7.34 2.79
C ARG A 26 9.20 6.82 3.27
N GLN A 27 9.21 5.81 4.14
CA GLN A 27 10.46 5.19 4.62
C GLN A 27 11.29 4.65 3.46
N LEU A 28 10.66 3.93 2.52
CA LEU A 28 11.33 3.44 1.32
C LEU A 28 11.90 4.57 0.43
N TYR A 29 11.25 5.73 0.35
CA TYR A 29 11.80 6.88 -0.37
C TYR A 29 12.99 7.51 0.36
N PHE A 30 12.96 7.58 1.71
CA PHE A 30 14.10 8.04 2.49
C PHE A 30 15.29 7.10 2.33
N ASP A 31 15.05 5.80 2.41
CA ASP A 31 16.06 4.75 2.23
C ASP A 31 16.63 4.71 0.80
N LEU A 32 15.79 4.97 -0.22
CA LEU A 32 16.20 5.13 -1.61
C LEU A 32 17.08 6.38 -1.79
N SER A 33 16.68 7.50 -1.19
CA SER A 33 17.43 8.77 -1.24
C SER A 33 18.76 8.69 -0.49
N ALA A 34 18.83 7.87 0.57
CA ALA A 34 20.06 7.56 1.29
C ALA A 34 21.01 6.64 0.52
N GLY A 35 20.65 6.19 -0.69
CA GLY A 35 21.52 5.40 -1.58
C GLY A 35 21.82 3.99 -1.10
N LYS A 36 21.17 3.52 -0.02
CA LYS A 36 21.44 2.22 0.61
C LYS A 36 20.68 1.05 -0.01
N VAL A 37 19.61 1.29 -0.78
CA VAL A 37 18.65 0.23 -1.08
C VAL A 37 18.41 0.04 -2.58
N LYS A 38 18.68 -1.18 -3.07
CA LYS A 38 18.35 -1.67 -4.43
C LYS A 38 16.87 -2.08 -4.61
N ASN A 39 16.02 -1.92 -3.59
CA ASN A 39 14.65 -2.45 -3.55
C ASN A 39 13.63 -1.53 -4.22
N VAL A 40 13.93 -1.04 -5.43
CA VAL A 40 12.96 -0.32 -6.28
C VAL A 40 11.70 -1.18 -6.53
N ARG A 41 11.86 -2.51 -6.46
CA ARG A 41 10.77 -3.48 -6.61
C ARG A 41 9.75 -3.42 -5.47
N GLU A 42 10.18 -3.14 -4.23
CA GLU A 42 9.26 -2.97 -3.10
C GLU A 42 8.40 -1.72 -3.26
N VAL A 43 9.00 -0.58 -3.63
CA VAL A 43 8.25 0.66 -3.91
C VAL A 43 7.14 0.43 -4.93
N ARG A 44 7.43 -0.31 -6.02
CA ARG A 44 6.43 -0.67 -7.03
C ARG A 44 5.34 -1.58 -6.46
N LYS A 45 5.69 -2.52 -5.58
CA LYS A 45 4.74 -3.42 -4.93
C LYS A 45 3.81 -2.66 -3.98
N THR A 46 4.36 -1.80 -3.11
CA THR A 46 3.59 -0.96 -2.18
C THR A 46 2.66 -0.02 -2.93
N LYS A 47 3.12 0.61 -4.03
CA LYS A 47 2.25 1.43 -4.90
C LYS A 47 1.07 0.62 -5.48
N LYS A 48 1.33 -0.62 -5.88
CA LYS A 48 0.29 -1.51 -6.43
C LYS A 48 -0.70 -1.94 -5.35
N GLU A 49 -0.25 -2.20 -4.13
CA GLU A 49 -1.11 -2.51 -2.97
C GLU A 49 -2.02 -1.32 -2.62
N ILE A 50 -1.48 -0.10 -2.54
CA ILE A 50 -2.29 1.12 -2.35
C ILE A 50 -3.35 1.27 -3.44
N ALA A 51 -2.98 1.07 -4.72
CA ALA A 51 -3.92 1.17 -5.82
C ALA A 51 -5.04 0.12 -5.73
N GLN A 52 -4.72 -1.10 -5.31
CA GLN A 52 -5.71 -2.16 -5.10
C GLN A 52 -6.67 -1.84 -3.94
N ILE A 53 -6.15 -1.31 -2.82
CA ILE A 53 -6.96 -0.87 -1.68
C ILE A 53 -7.92 0.25 -2.10
N LEU A 54 -7.42 1.29 -2.79
CA LEU A 54 -8.26 2.39 -3.30
C LEU A 54 -9.34 1.92 -4.27
N THR A 55 -9.00 0.98 -5.16
CA THR A 55 -9.94 0.39 -6.12
C THR A 55 -11.04 -0.40 -5.39
N LEU A 56 -10.70 -1.09 -4.31
CA LEU A 56 -11.67 -1.79 -3.49
C LEU A 56 -12.59 -0.84 -2.73
N ILE A 57 -12.04 0.20 -2.09
CA ILE A 57 -12.84 1.24 -1.43
C ILE A 57 -13.87 1.84 -2.42
N ARG A 58 -13.44 2.13 -3.65
CA ARG A 58 -14.30 2.69 -4.70
C ARG A 58 -15.36 1.72 -5.23
N ASN A 59 -15.07 0.42 -5.26
CA ASN A 59 -16.01 -0.62 -5.71
C ASN A 59 -17.03 -1.05 -4.64
N ILE A 60 -16.87 -0.65 -3.37
CA ILE A 60 -17.90 -0.84 -2.32
C ILE A 60 -18.96 0.28 -2.47
N LYS A 61 -19.64 0.28 -3.62
CA LYS A 61 -20.75 1.18 -3.95
C LYS A 61 -22.00 0.36 -4.26
#